data_AF-U2FTK7-F1
#
_entry.id   AF-U2FTK7-F1
#
_cell.length_a   1.000
_cell.length_b   1.000
_cell.length_c   1.000
_cell.angle_alpha   90.00
_cell.angle_beta   90.00
_cell.angle_gamma   90.00
#
_symmetry.space_group_name_H-M   'P 1'
#
loop_
_entity.id
_entity.type
_entity.pdbx_description
1 polymer ?
#
loop_
_entity_poly.entity_id
_entity_poly.type
_entity_poly.pdbx_seq_one_letter_code
_entity_poly.pdbx_strand_id
1 'polypeptide(L)'
;MSRSRRKTPIVGHTTCGSEREDKKLWHQRWRTRERTALTSASPEALSAHLPLLENQASSVWSMGKDGRSYWPVKRQAATADRIANHKGRNPQERASLKKRLLRKWMSK
;
A
#
# COMPACT_ATOMS: atom_id res chain seq x y z
N MET A 1 7.97 6.05 -20.41
CA MET A 1 8.32 4.95 -19.49
C MET A 1 8.36 5.38 -18.00
N SER A 2 7.37 6.10 -17.47
CA SER A 2 7.52 6.76 -16.14
C SER A 2 6.98 5.97 -14.93
N ARG A 3 6.42 4.77 -15.11
CA ARG A 3 5.66 4.06 -14.04
C ARG A 3 6.00 2.58 -13.83
N SER A 4 7.09 2.07 -14.40
CA SER A 4 7.46 0.67 -14.19
C SER A 4 7.82 0.41 -12.73
N ARG A 5 7.13 -0.57 -12.11
CA ARG A 5 7.38 -1.02 -10.74
C ARG A 5 8.28 -2.26 -10.68
N ARG A 6 8.76 -2.77 -11.82
CA ARG A 6 9.55 -4.01 -11.92
C ARG A 6 10.78 -4.01 -11.01
N LYS A 7 11.39 -2.84 -10.81
CA LYS A 7 12.57 -2.70 -9.95
C LYS A 7 12.26 -2.22 -8.52
N THR A 8 11.00 -1.89 -8.20
CA THR A 8 10.59 -1.42 -6.87
C THR A 8 10.39 -2.60 -5.92
N PRO A 9 11.09 -2.65 -4.77
CA PRO A 9 10.88 -3.69 -3.76
C PRO A 9 9.46 -3.66 -3.18
N ILE A 10 9.03 -4.81 -2.66
CA ILE A 10 7.74 -4.99 -1.97
C ILE A 10 8.02 -5.25 -0.50
N VAL A 11 7.30 -4.56 0.39
CA VAL A 11 7.42 -4.71 1.85
C VAL A 11 6.06 -5.09 2.43
N GLY A 12 6.05 -5.93 3.46
CA GLY A 12 4.85 -6.30 4.21
C GLY A 12 4.50 -5.26 5.27
N HIS A 13 3.22 -5.14 5.59
CA HIS A 13 2.74 -4.39 6.74
C HIS A 13 2.94 -5.26 8.00
N THR A 14 3.72 -4.78 8.97
CA THR A 14 4.10 -5.59 10.15
C THR A 14 3.58 -5.04 11.47
N THR A 15 3.06 -3.81 11.50
CA THR A 15 2.69 -3.11 12.74
C THR A 15 1.18 -3.07 12.98
N CYS A 16 0.38 -3.81 12.20
CA CYS A 16 -1.06 -3.81 12.35
C CYS A 16 -1.50 -4.74 13.48
N GLY A 17 -2.07 -4.17 14.55
CA GLY A 17 -2.63 -4.96 15.66
C GLY A 17 -4.00 -5.58 15.36
N SER A 18 -4.79 -5.01 14.44
CA SER A 18 -6.15 -5.44 14.15
C SER A 18 -6.63 -5.00 12.76
N GLU A 19 -7.41 -5.85 12.09
CA GLU A 19 -8.07 -5.52 10.80
C GLU A 19 -9.49 -4.97 10.98
N ARG A 20 -9.92 -4.70 12.22
CA ARG A 20 -11.32 -4.30 12.49
C ARG A 20 -11.74 -3.10 11.64
N GLU A 21 -10.87 -2.10 11.55
CA GLU A 21 -11.12 -0.89 10.77
C GLU A 21 -11.10 -1.17 9.27
N ASP A 22 -10.14 -1.95 8.78
CA ASP A 22 -10.06 -2.34 7.37
C ASP A 22 -11.32 -3.10 6.92
N LYS A 23 -11.79 -4.05 7.73
CA LYS A 23 -13.03 -4.79 7.48
C LYS A 23 -14.26 -3.88 7.51
N LYS A 24 -14.31 -2.93 8.45
CA LYS A 24 -15.38 -1.92 8.50
C LYS A 24 -15.41 -1.08 7.22
N LEU A 25 -14.25 -0.57 6.79
CA LEU A 25 -14.11 0.23 5.56
C LEU A 25 -14.44 -0.60 4.32
N TRP A 26 -14.01 -1.86 4.26
CA TRP A 26 -14.32 -2.78 3.17
C TRP A 26 -15.83 -3.00 3.05
N HIS A 27 -16.51 -3.36 4.15
CA HIS A 27 -17.97 -3.52 4.18
C HIS A 27 -18.71 -2.23 3.78
N GLN A 28 -18.24 -1.07 4.25
CA GLN A 28 -18.83 0.22 3.87
C GLN A 28 -18.72 0.46 2.36
N ARG A 29 -17.52 0.25 1.78
CA ARG A 29 -17.28 0.42 0.34
C ARG A 29 -18.11 -0.55 -0.50
N TRP A 30 -18.14 -1.83 -0.09
CA TRP A 30 -18.92 -2.85 -0.76
C TRP A 30 -20.40 -2.48 -0.79
N ARG A 31 -21.01 -2.17 0.37
CA ARG A 31 -22.43 -1.78 0.43
C ARG A 31 -22.75 -0.53 -0.38
N THR A 32 -21.88 0.48 -0.35
CA THR A 32 -22.11 1.71 -1.12
C THR A 32 -22.08 1.43 -2.62
N ARG A 33 -21.09 0.68 -3.10
CA ARG A 33 -20.95 0.38 -4.52
C ARG A 33 -22.05 -0.55 -5.02
N GLU A 34 -22.42 -1.54 -4.23
CA GLU A 34 -23.52 -2.46 -4.54
C GLU A 34 -24.84 -1.70 -4.66
N ARG A 35 -25.11 -0.80 -3.70
CA ARG A 35 -26.29 0.07 -3.74
C ARG A 35 -26.29 0.94 -5.00
N THR A 36 -25.16 1.57 -5.31
CA THR A 36 -25.04 2.39 -6.53
C THR A 36 -25.29 1.57 -7.78
N ALA A 37 -24.70 0.37 -7.89
CA ALA A 37 -24.88 -0.51 -9.03
C ALA A 37 -26.36 -0.86 -9.23
N LEU A 38 -27.04 -1.32 -8.17
CA LEU A 38 -28.45 -1.69 -8.21
C LEU A 38 -29.37 -0.51 -8.53
N THR A 39 -29.11 0.67 -7.97
CA THR A 39 -29.90 1.88 -8.26
C THR A 39 -29.72 2.37 -9.70
N SER A 40 -28.54 2.15 -10.28
CA SER A 40 -28.22 2.58 -11.65
C SER A 40 -28.56 1.57 -12.74
N ALA A 41 -28.95 0.34 -12.38
CA ALA A 41 -29.16 -0.75 -13.34
C ALA A 41 -30.51 -0.65 -14.04
N SER A 42 -30.54 -0.98 -15.34
CA SER A 42 -31.80 -1.16 -16.08
C SER A 42 -32.52 -2.44 -15.62
N PRO A 43 -33.83 -2.59 -15.90
CA PRO A 43 -34.57 -3.82 -15.56
C PRO A 43 -33.93 -5.10 -16.11
N GLU A 44 -33.41 -5.07 -17.34
CA GLU A 44 -32.69 -6.20 -17.96
C GLU A 44 -31.34 -6.46 -17.27
N ALA A 45 -30.62 -5.40 -16.88
CA ALA A 45 -29.34 -5.51 -16.19
C ALA A 45 -29.49 -6.02 -14.74
N LEU A 46 -30.61 -5.72 -14.08
CA LEU A 46 -30.94 -6.26 -12.75
C LEU A 46 -31.09 -7.78 -12.77
N SER A 47 -31.71 -8.33 -13.82
CA SER A 47 -31.87 -9.78 -14.01
C SER A 47 -30.52 -10.50 -14.15
N ALA A 48 -29.52 -9.86 -14.77
CA ALA A 48 -28.18 -10.40 -14.95
C ALA A 48 -27.17 -9.92 -13.88
N HIS A 49 -27.64 -9.27 -12.81
CA HIS A 49 -26.75 -8.63 -11.84
C HIS A 49 -25.92 -9.66 -11.07
N LEU A 50 -24.61 -9.41 -10.99
CA LEU A 50 -23.67 -10.21 -10.21
C LEU A 50 -23.09 -9.35 -9.08
N PRO A 51 -23.04 -9.88 -7.83
CA PRO A 51 -22.46 -9.15 -6.72
C PRO A 51 -21.00 -8.77 -6.97
N LEU A 52 -20.61 -7.59 -6.48
CA LEU A 52 -19.22 -7.14 -6.56
C LEU A 52 -18.26 -8.13 -5.88
N LEU A 53 -17.19 -8.48 -6.58
CA LEU A 53 -16.12 -9.31 -6.05
C LEU A 53 -15.33 -8.57 -4.96
N GLU A 54 -14.70 -9.32 -4.06
CA GLU A 54 -14.02 -8.72 -2.91
C GLU A 54 -12.89 -7.75 -3.29
N ASN A 55 -12.12 -8.15 -4.30
CA ASN A 55 -11.00 -7.39 -4.84
C ASN A 55 -11.44 -6.15 -5.63
N GLN A 56 -12.70 -6.12 -6.08
CA GLN A 56 -13.27 -4.94 -6.71
C GLN A 56 -13.57 -3.90 -5.64
N ALA A 57 -14.14 -4.28 -4.50
CA ALA A 57 -14.47 -3.37 -3.40
C ALA A 57 -13.22 -2.76 -2.72
N SER A 58 -12.20 -3.56 -2.43
CA SER A 58 -10.88 -3.06 -2.03
C SER A 58 -9.78 -4.10 -2.30
N SER A 59 -8.52 -3.66 -2.31
CA SER A 59 -7.38 -4.56 -2.48
C SER A 59 -6.94 -5.14 -1.13
N VAL A 60 -6.83 -6.47 -1.05
CA VAL A 60 -6.25 -7.17 0.11
C VAL A 60 -4.82 -6.68 0.40
N TRP A 61 -4.06 -6.30 -0.63
CA TRP A 61 -2.71 -5.74 -0.46
C TRP A 61 -2.69 -4.45 0.35
N SER A 62 -3.80 -3.71 0.39
CA SER A 62 -3.93 -2.48 1.15
C SER A 62 -4.36 -2.68 2.61
N MET A 63 -4.71 -3.90 3.01
CA MET A 63 -5.11 -4.21 4.39
C MET A 63 -3.92 -4.12 5.35
N GLY A 64 -4.21 -3.89 6.63
CA GLY A 64 -3.20 -3.75 7.66
C GLY A 64 -2.48 -5.06 7.97
N LYS A 65 -3.20 -6.19 8.11
CA LYS A 65 -2.57 -7.51 8.23
C LYS A 65 -2.37 -8.14 6.87
N ASP A 66 -1.25 -8.84 6.72
CA ASP A 66 -0.81 -9.54 5.51
C ASP A 66 -0.73 -8.69 4.23
N GLY A 67 -1.07 -7.40 4.33
CA GLY A 67 -0.97 -6.43 3.28
C GLY A 67 0.48 -6.12 2.93
N ARG A 68 0.64 -5.65 1.71
CA ARG A 68 1.94 -5.42 1.09
C ARG A 68 1.87 -4.13 0.31
N SER A 69 2.95 -3.36 0.38
CA SER A 69 3.08 -2.15 -0.42
C SER A 69 4.43 -2.10 -1.12
N TYR A 70 4.44 -1.42 -2.26
CA TYR A 70 5.69 -1.07 -2.90
C TYR A 70 6.48 -0.10 -2.03
N TRP A 71 7.79 -0.28 -1.96
CA TRP A 71 8.70 0.61 -1.27
C TRP A 71 9.44 1.51 -2.27
N PRO A 72 8.86 2.66 -2.67
CA PRO A 72 9.45 3.54 -3.68
C PRO A 72 10.72 4.22 -3.19
N VAL A 73 11.59 4.61 -4.12
CA VAL A 73 12.86 5.29 -3.83
C VAL A 73 12.70 6.50 -2.91
N LYS A 74 11.63 7.29 -3.07
CA LYS A 74 11.32 8.41 -2.17
C LYS A 74 11.12 7.97 -0.71
N ARG A 75 10.40 6.86 -0.48
CA ARG A 75 10.23 6.28 0.87
C ARG A 75 11.53 5.66 1.37
N GLN A 76 12.33 5.04 0.50
CA GLN A 76 13.65 4.53 0.87
C GLN A 76 14.56 5.66 1.36
N ALA A 77 14.64 6.77 0.62
CA ALA A 77 15.41 7.94 1.01
C ALA A 77 14.96 8.50 2.37
N ALA A 78 13.65 8.69 2.57
CA ALA A 78 13.11 9.16 3.85
C ALA A 78 13.42 8.22 5.01
N THR A 79 13.35 6.89 4.81
CA THR A 79 13.73 5.91 5.82
C THR A 79 15.23 5.95 6.11
N ALA A 80 16.08 6.07 5.07
CA ALA A 80 17.52 6.20 5.24
C ALA A 80 17.88 7.45 6.04
N ASP A 81 17.23 8.58 5.74
CA ASP A 81 17.40 9.84 6.48
C ASP A 81 17.02 9.69 7.95
N ARG A 82 15.87 9.07 8.24
CA ARG A 82 15.44 8.83 9.62
C ARG A 82 16.44 7.99 10.39
N ILE A 83 16.92 6.89 9.79
CA ILE A 83 17.91 6.01 10.43
C ILE A 83 19.25 6.73 10.61
N ALA A 84 19.71 7.47 9.61
CA ALA A 84 20.96 8.22 9.67
C ALA A 84 20.90 9.28 10.78
N ASN A 85 19.81 10.04 10.88
CA ASN A 85 19.64 11.05 11.92
C ASN A 85 19.55 10.44 13.33
N HIS A 86 18.95 9.26 13.46
CA HIS A 86 18.85 8.56 14.73
C HIS A 86 20.19 7.94 15.18
N LYS A 87 21.02 7.45 14.25
CA LYS A 87 22.26 6.72 14.58
C LYS A 87 23.54 7.56 14.47
N GLY A 88 23.58 8.55 13.59
CA GLY A 88 24.78 9.33 13.27
C GLY A 88 24.98 10.51 14.22
N ARG A 89 26.19 10.65 14.74
CA ARG A 89 26.53 11.69 15.74
C ARG A 89 26.84 13.03 15.07
N ASN A 90 27.55 12.99 13.95
CA ASN A 90 27.95 14.18 13.18
C ASN A 90 27.35 14.19 11.75
N PRO A 91 27.34 15.34 11.05
CA PRO A 91 26.77 15.44 9.70
C PRO A 91 27.43 14.52 8.66
N GLN A 92 28.75 14.31 8.76
CA GLN A 92 29.50 13.46 7.83
C GLN A 92 29.12 11.98 7.97
N GLU A 93 29.00 11.49 9.21
CA GLU A 93 28.51 10.15 9.53
C GLU A 93 27.08 9.95 9.04
N ARG A 94 26.19 10.92 9.25
CA ARG A 94 24.81 10.86 8.76
C ARG A 94 24.78 10.72 7.24
N ALA A 95 25.57 11.51 6.52
CA ALA A 95 25.67 11.43 5.06
C ALA A 95 26.21 10.07 4.59
N SER A 96 27.27 9.56 5.25
CA SER A 96 27.86 8.25 4.96
C SER A 96 26.87 7.11 5.21
N LEU A 97 26.16 7.13 6.35
CA LEU A 97 25.14 6.15 6.71
C LEU A 97 23.99 6.14 5.70
N LYS A 98 23.47 7.31 5.33
CA LYS A 98 22.42 7.45 4.32
C LYS A 98 22.86 6.82 2.99
N LYS A 99 24.05 7.19 2.50
CA LYS A 99 24.63 6.65 1.25
C LYS A 99 24.77 5.13 1.29
N ARG A 100 25.25 4.58 2.42
CA ARG A 100 25.41 3.14 2.64
C ARG A 100 24.07 2.40 2.60
N LEU A 101 23.05 2.91 3.29
CA LEU A 101 21.72 2.29 3.35
C LEU A 101 21.05 2.28 1.98
N LEU A 102 21.08 3.42 1.28
CA LEU A 102 20.53 3.54 -0.06
C LEU A 102 21.21 2.59 -1.05
N ARG A 103 22.54 2.49 -1.01
CA ARG A 103 23.27 1.51 -1.83
C ARG A 103 22.84 0.08 -1.50
N LYS A 104 22.71 -0.27 -0.22
CA LYS A 104 22.29 -1.62 0.20
C LYS A 104 20.88 -1.97 -0.30
N TRP A 105 19.92 -1.05 -0.23
CA TRP A 105 18.53 -1.32 -0.61
C TRP A 105 18.29 -1.25 -2.13
N MET A 106 19.06 -0.43 -2.85
CA MET A 106 18.94 -0.30 -4.30
C MET A 106 19.87 -1.25 -5.08
N SER A 107 20.83 -1.88 -4.41
CA SER A 107 21.64 -2.95 -5.00
C SER A 107 20.73 -4.12 -5.35
N LYS A 108 20.53 -4.32 -6.65
CA LYS A 108 19.85 -5.47 -7.25
C LYS A 108 20.85 -6.30 -8.02
#